data_AF-A0A510K182-F1
#
_entry.id   AF-A0A510K182-F1
#
_cell.length_a   1.000
_cell.length_b   1.000
_cell.length_c   1.000
_cell.angle_alpha   90.00
_cell.angle_beta   90.00
_cell.angle_gamma   90.00
#
_symmetry.space_group_name_H-M   'P 1'
#
loop_
_entity.id
_entity.type
_entity.pdbx_description
1 polymer ?
#
loop_
_entity_poly.entity_id
_entity_poly.type
_entity_poly.pdbx_seq_one_letter_code
_entity_poly.pdbx_strand_id
1 'polypeptide(L)'
;MEKIGIRSEGNVVKDKYPNMPMPEKSSGWGYKFVRFKEEKRQINIQLGQEGGKGLEIFNQNLKNYEFIKEINYEMEAKNNKLLNIMIELMKSKNKNEIKNKFNINDKEKVKIIKKGLEEAYDEKDEDKLYYVCSAIWEFNLHTEEWIDILCKLSKENWHNKHEDFASYFQEMRLPRTIDCIYELATSNFEKYRWDDNFSLVRKCCFALGDINTPKAKEKLELLLQSEEETIREHAMEQLKRCDFTNKDVE
;
A
#
# COMPACT_ATOMS: atom_id res chain seq x y z
N MET A 1 -33.65 -3.91 -37.76
CA MET A 1 -33.00 -3.51 -36.49
C MET A 1 -33.39 -2.07 -36.20
N GLU A 2 -33.81 -1.77 -34.96
CA GLU A 2 -34.07 -0.39 -34.54
C GLU A 2 -32.76 0.42 -34.65
N LYS A 3 -32.81 1.58 -35.29
CA LYS A 3 -31.63 2.45 -35.44
C LYS A 3 -31.40 3.19 -34.12
N ILE A 4 -30.64 2.57 -33.22
CA ILE A 4 -30.34 3.13 -31.89
C ILE A 4 -29.12 4.07 -31.91
N GLY A 5 -28.27 4.01 -32.93
CA GLY A 5 -27.07 4.86 -33.04
C GLY A 5 -27.41 6.27 -33.54
N ILE A 6 -26.95 7.29 -32.82
CA ILE A 6 -27.11 8.71 -33.16
C ILE A 6 -25.76 9.44 -33.11
N ARG A 7 -25.58 10.46 -33.96
CA ARG A 7 -24.35 11.28 -33.97
C ARG A 7 -24.53 12.63 -33.28
N SER A 8 -23.41 13.20 -32.82
CA SER A 8 -23.30 14.63 -32.49
C SER A 8 -23.21 15.52 -33.74
N GLU A 9 -23.21 16.83 -33.53
CA GLU A 9 -23.01 17.86 -34.57
C GLU A 9 -21.57 17.97 -35.08
N GLY A 10 -20.61 17.31 -34.43
CA GLY A 10 -19.19 17.35 -34.81
C GLY A 10 -18.93 16.90 -36.27
N ASN A 11 -18.06 17.64 -36.96
CA ASN A 11 -17.75 17.45 -38.37
C ASN A 11 -17.15 16.07 -38.66
N VAL A 12 -16.27 15.56 -37.79
CA VAL A 12 -15.60 14.27 -38.03
C VAL A 12 -16.60 13.11 -37.99
N VAL A 13 -17.54 13.14 -37.04
CA VAL A 13 -18.57 12.11 -36.93
C VAL A 13 -19.57 12.22 -38.08
N LYS A 14 -19.89 13.44 -38.53
CA LYS A 14 -20.75 13.69 -39.69
C LYS A 14 -20.13 13.17 -40.98
N ASP A 15 -18.85 13.47 -41.24
CA ASP A 15 -18.15 13.04 -42.45
C ASP A 15 -17.97 11.53 -42.49
N LYS A 16 -17.66 10.92 -41.34
CA LYS A 16 -17.46 9.47 -41.22
C LYS A 16 -18.79 8.69 -41.26
N TYR A 17 -19.87 9.26 -40.74
CA TYR A 17 -21.19 8.62 -40.64
C TYR A 17 -22.32 9.54 -41.11
N PRO A 18 -22.36 9.91 -42.41
CA PRO A 18 -23.30 10.91 -42.92
C PRO A 18 -24.76 10.49 -42.80
N ASN A 19 -25.03 9.18 -42.82
CA ASN A 19 -26.36 8.59 -42.72
C ASN A 19 -26.83 8.34 -41.28
N MET A 20 -25.99 8.65 -40.27
CA MET A 20 -26.34 8.48 -38.87
C MET A 20 -27.27 9.62 -38.43
N PRO A 21 -28.44 9.32 -37.82
CA PRO A 21 -29.39 10.34 -37.40
C PRO A 21 -28.80 11.23 -36.30
N MET A 22 -29.22 12.49 -36.29
CA MET A 22 -28.92 13.45 -35.23
C MET A 22 -30.16 13.56 -34.33
N PRO A 23 -30.04 13.54 -33.00
CA PRO A 23 -31.22 13.55 -32.16
C PRO A 23 -31.95 14.89 -32.28
N GLU A 24 -33.23 14.86 -32.65
CA GLU A 24 -34.15 15.91 -32.24
C GLU A 24 -34.25 15.88 -30.71
N LYS A 25 -34.44 17.04 -30.05
CA LYS A 25 -34.55 17.17 -28.59
C LYS A 25 -35.58 16.15 -28.06
N SER A 26 -35.15 14.95 -27.68
CA SER A 26 -36.04 13.84 -27.33
C SER A 26 -35.83 13.44 -25.87
N SER A 27 -36.95 13.29 -25.17
CA SER A 27 -37.01 12.62 -23.88
C SER A 27 -36.55 11.17 -24.05
N GLY A 28 -35.77 10.63 -23.11
CA GLY A 28 -35.31 9.23 -23.13
C GLY A 28 -33.97 8.96 -23.84
N TRP A 29 -33.18 10.00 -24.10
CA TRP A 29 -31.85 9.92 -24.77
C TRP A 29 -30.95 8.77 -24.25
N GLY A 30 -30.81 8.63 -22.92
CA GLY A 30 -29.95 7.62 -22.31
C GLY A 30 -30.53 6.20 -22.24
N TYR A 31 -31.82 6.03 -22.48
CA TYR A 31 -32.47 4.72 -22.44
C TYR A 31 -32.61 4.08 -23.82
N LYS A 32 -32.76 4.90 -24.87
CA LYS A 32 -33.06 4.41 -26.22
C LYS A 32 -31.88 4.45 -27.18
N PHE A 33 -30.96 5.40 -27.04
CA PHE A 33 -29.97 5.70 -28.08
C PHE A 33 -28.53 5.56 -27.59
N VAL A 34 -27.62 5.22 -28.52
CA VAL A 34 -26.17 5.22 -28.34
C VAL A 34 -25.59 6.40 -29.10
N ARG A 35 -24.90 7.31 -28.40
CA ARG A 35 -24.38 8.54 -29.02
C ARG A 35 -22.90 8.43 -29.37
N PHE A 36 -22.59 8.76 -30.63
CA PHE A 36 -21.23 8.98 -31.10
C PHE A 36 -20.92 10.47 -31.01
N LYS A 37 -20.02 10.83 -30.10
CA LYS A 37 -19.66 12.22 -29.81
C LYS A 37 -18.20 12.48 -30.13
N GLU A 38 -17.95 13.48 -30.96
CA GLU A 38 -16.59 13.97 -31.20
C GLU A 38 -16.07 14.74 -29.99
N GLU A 39 -14.91 14.34 -29.46
CA GLU A 39 -14.19 15.08 -28.43
C GLU A 39 -12.70 15.17 -28.79
N LYS A 40 -12.23 16.38 -29.08
CA LYS A 40 -10.85 16.67 -29.47
C LYS A 40 -10.37 15.80 -30.65
N ARG A 41 -9.63 14.72 -30.38
CA ARG A 41 -9.03 13.81 -31.37
C ARG A 41 -9.65 12.42 -31.38
N GLN A 42 -10.76 12.22 -30.67
CA GLN A 42 -11.41 10.91 -30.55
C GLN A 42 -12.93 11.00 -30.71
N ILE A 43 -13.55 9.85 -31.01
CA ILE A 43 -15.00 9.67 -31.03
C ILE A 43 -15.36 8.82 -29.81
N ASN A 44 -16.08 9.41 -28.86
CA ASN A 44 -16.61 8.71 -27.71
C ASN A 44 -17.94 8.03 -28.10
N ILE A 45 -18.15 6.82 -27.59
CA ILE A 45 -19.41 6.09 -27.71
C ILE A 45 -20.08 6.09 -26.34
N GLN A 46 -21.21 6.79 -26.22
CA GLN A 46 -22.00 6.85 -24.99
C GLN A 46 -23.10 5.80 -25.05
N LEU A 47 -22.98 4.74 -24.25
CA LEU A 47 -23.87 3.57 -24.28
C LEU A 47 -25.25 3.81 -23.64
N GLY A 48 -25.40 4.87 -22.84
CA GLY A 48 -26.65 5.19 -22.16
C GLY A 48 -26.59 4.98 -20.64
N GLN A 49 -27.75 4.98 -19.99
CA GLN A 49 -27.93 4.76 -18.55
C GLN A 49 -28.24 3.29 -18.25
N GLU A 50 -28.26 2.92 -16.97
CA GLU A 50 -28.73 1.61 -16.52
C GLU A 50 -30.16 1.33 -17.04
N GLY A 51 -30.39 0.12 -17.57
CA GLY A 51 -31.64 -0.23 -18.26
C GLY A 51 -31.80 0.35 -19.67
N GLY A 52 -30.76 1.02 -20.21
CA GLY A 52 -30.77 1.53 -21.58
C GLY A 52 -30.37 0.49 -22.63
N LYS A 53 -30.96 0.58 -23.83
CA LYS A 53 -30.78 -0.38 -24.95
C LYS A 53 -29.33 -0.53 -25.40
N GLY A 54 -28.58 0.56 -25.40
CA GLY A 54 -27.17 0.55 -25.79
C GLY A 54 -26.30 -0.25 -24.82
N LEU A 55 -26.50 -0.02 -23.52
CA LEU A 55 -25.82 -0.76 -22.46
C LEU A 55 -26.26 -2.24 -22.41
N GLU A 56 -27.55 -2.52 -22.61
CA GLU A 56 -28.07 -3.90 -22.74
C GLU A 56 -27.36 -4.67 -23.85
N ILE A 57 -27.29 -4.10 -25.07
CA ILE A 57 -26.66 -4.76 -26.21
C ILE A 57 -25.18 -4.97 -25.94
N PHE A 58 -24.50 -3.97 -25.37
CA PHE A 58 -23.09 -4.10 -25.00
C PHE A 58 -22.88 -5.27 -24.02
N ASN A 59 -23.67 -5.31 -22.94
CA ASN A 59 -23.56 -6.36 -21.91
C ASN A 59 -23.92 -7.75 -22.44
N GLN A 60 -24.94 -7.87 -23.29
CA GLN A 60 -25.33 -9.16 -23.91
C GLN A 60 -24.26 -9.73 -24.84
N ASN A 61 -23.43 -8.88 -25.44
CA ASN A 61 -22.38 -9.29 -26.37
C ASN A 61 -20.99 -9.31 -25.73
N LEU A 62 -20.88 -8.96 -24.44
CA LEU A 62 -19.64 -9.05 -23.69
C LEU A 62 -19.31 -10.53 -23.44
N LYS A 63 -18.33 -11.05 -24.17
CA LYS A 63 -17.94 -12.47 -24.07
C LYS A 63 -17.22 -12.75 -22.74
N ASN A 64 -16.25 -11.90 -22.41
CA ASN A 64 -15.37 -12.03 -21.27
C ASN A 64 -14.96 -10.63 -20.79
N TYR A 65 -14.74 -10.46 -19.50
CA TYR A 65 -14.05 -9.29 -18.94
C TYR A 65 -13.17 -9.71 -17.77
N GLU A 66 -12.14 -8.91 -17.52
CA GLU A 66 -11.30 -9.04 -16.33
C GLU A 66 -11.53 -7.80 -15.48
N PHE A 67 -11.90 -7.99 -14.22
CA PHE A 67 -11.97 -6.89 -13.27
C PHE A 67 -10.55 -6.55 -12.81
N ILE A 68 -10.03 -5.41 -13.25
CA ILE A 68 -8.68 -4.96 -12.88
C ILE A 68 -8.74 -4.23 -11.53
N LYS A 69 -9.52 -3.14 -11.45
CA LYS A 69 -9.79 -2.39 -10.22
C LYS A 69 -10.92 -1.37 -10.43
N GLU A 70 -11.57 -0.99 -9.35
CA GLU A 70 -12.44 0.20 -9.29
C GLU A 70 -11.65 1.36 -8.70
N ILE A 71 -11.63 2.52 -9.38
CA ILE A 71 -10.99 3.75 -8.87
C ILE A 71 -12.10 4.69 -8.41
N ASN A 72 -12.30 4.80 -7.09
CA ASN A 72 -13.21 5.78 -6.52
C ASN A 72 -12.44 7.08 -6.22
N TYR A 73 -12.47 8.01 -7.18
CA TYR A 73 -11.76 9.29 -7.10
C TYR A 73 -12.14 10.14 -5.88
N GLU A 74 -13.39 10.07 -5.42
CA GLU A 74 -13.84 10.82 -4.24
C GLU A 74 -13.22 10.25 -2.95
N MET A 75 -13.22 8.92 -2.81
CA MET A 75 -12.55 8.25 -1.70
C MET A 75 -11.05 8.50 -1.70
N GLU A 76 -10.42 8.45 -2.87
CA GLU A 76 -8.98 8.70 -3.00
C GLU A 76 -8.62 10.13 -2.59
N ALA A 77 -9.39 11.12 -3.05
CA ALA A 77 -9.22 12.52 -2.64
C ALA A 77 -9.42 12.71 -1.12
N LYS A 78 -10.41 12.02 -0.52
CA LYS A 78 -10.62 12.01 0.93
C LYS A 78 -9.40 11.45 1.66
N ASN A 79 -8.89 10.29 1.22
CA ASN A 79 -7.74 9.64 1.86
C ASN A 79 -6.47 10.49 1.76
N ASN A 80 -6.23 11.13 0.61
CA ASN A 80 -5.08 12.04 0.43
C ASN A 80 -5.17 13.23 1.39
N LYS A 81 -6.36 13.82 1.51
CA LYS A 81 -6.60 14.92 2.45
C LYS A 81 -6.35 14.49 3.89
N LEU A 82 -6.82 13.30 4.27
CA LEU A 82 -6.59 12.76 5.62
C LEU A 82 -5.11 12.43 5.89
N LEU A 83 -4.40 11.84 4.93
CA LEU A 83 -2.97 11.60 5.03
C LEU A 83 -2.19 12.90 5.28
N ASN A 84 -2.47 13.94 4.50
CA ASN A 84 -1.83 15.25 4.68
C ASN A 84 -2.14 15.85 6.06
N ILE A 85 -3.40 15.80 6.50
CA ILE A 85 -3.77 16.28 7.85
C ILE A 85 -3.01 15.48 8.92
N MET A 86 -2.95 14.15 8.81
CA MET A 86 -2.22 13.31 9.75
C MET A 86 -0.75 13.73 9.84
N ILE A 87 -0.07 13.87 8.70
CA ILE A 87 1.34 14.26 8.64
C ILE A 87 1.56 15.64 9.28
N GLU A 88 0.72 16.63 9.00
CA GLU A 88 0.83 17.97 9.59
C GLU A 88 0.61 17.95 11.11
N LEU A 89 -0.32 17.13 11.60
CA LEU A 89 -0.51 16.93 13.04
C LEU A 89 0.71 16.25 13.69
N MET A 90 1.34 15.30 13.00
CA MET A 90 2.56 14.64 13.50
C MET A 90 3.76 15.57 13.53
N LYS A 91 3.87 16.49 12.55
CA LYS A 91 4.86 17.55 12.54
C LYS A 91 4.73 18.47 13.76
N SER A 92 3.51 18.80 14.18
CA SER A 92 3.29 19.70 15.33
C SER A 92 3.66 19.07 16.68
N LYS A 93 3.77 17.72 16.75
CA LYS A 93 4.07 16.94 17.97
C LYS A 93 3.10 17.19 19.14
N ASN A 94 1.93 17.78 18.89
CA ASN A 94 0.93 18.05 19.91
C ASN A 94 -0.02 16.86 20.07
N LYS A 95 0.26 15.97 21.02
CA LYS A 95 -0.52 14.73 21.25
C LYS A 95 -2.02 14.96 21.45
N ASN A 96 -2.39 16.02 22.18
CA ASN A 96 -3.80 16.36 22.39
C ASN A 96 -4.47 16.78 21.09
N GLU A 97 -3.75 17.52 20.25
CA GLU A 97 -4.24 17.95 18.95
C GLU A 97 -4.36 16.78 17.98
N ILE A 98 -3.40 15.87 17.95
CA ILE A 98 -3.44 14.63 17.15
C ILE A 98 -4.70 13.83 17.50
N LYS A 99 -4.93 13.55 18.80
CA LYS A 99 -6.09 12.76 19.26
C LYS A 99 -7.41 13.45 18.96
N ASN A 100 -7.50 14.77 19.16
CA ASN A 100 -8.75 15.50 18.98
C ASN A 100 -9.07 15.77 17.50
N LYS A 101 -8.06 16.11 16.67
CA LYS A 101 -8.25 16.49 15.27
C LYS A 101 -8.22 15.30 14.31
N PHE A 102 -7.59 14.19 14.68
CA PHE A 102 -7.55 12.97 13.88
C PHE A 102 -8.46 11.86 14.43
N ASN A 103 -9.69 12.24 14.79
CA ASN A 103 -10.68 11.36 15.40
C ASN A 103 -11.48 10.57 14.36
N ILE A 104 -10.80 9.64 13.68
CA ILE A 104 -11.41 8.64 12.78
C ILE A 104 -11.23 7.24 13.38
N ASN A 105 -11.98 6.26 12.89
CA ASN A 105 -11.86 4.89 13.38
C ASN A 105 -10.53 4.23 12.94
N ASP A 106 -10.11 3.21 13.66
CA ASP A 106 -8.81 2.55 13.44
C ASP A 106 -8.71 1.89 12.07
N LYS A 107 -9.82 1.38 11.51
CA LYS A 107 -9.84 0.83 10.15
C LYS A 107 -9.52 1.90 9.09
N GLU A 108 -10.01 3.12 9.26
CA GLU A 108 -9.65 4.24 8.39
C GLU A 108 -8.20 4.69 8.61
N LYS A 109 -7.73 4.77 9.86
CA LYS A 109 -6.32 5.09 10.17
C LYS A 109 -5.38 4.09 9.50
N VAL A 110 -5.69 2.79 9.58
CA VAL A 110 -4.87 1.73 8.97
C VAL A 110 -4.74 1.92 7.46
N LYS A 111 -5.85 2.25 6.78
CA LYS A 111 -5.83 2.55 5.33
C LYS A 111 -4.96 3.76 4.99
N ILE A 112 -5.05 4.82 5.80
CA ILE A 112 -4.30 6.06 5.59
C ILE A 112 -2.80 5.85 5.83
N ILE A 113 -2.44 5.13 6.88
CA ILE A 113 -1.04 4.79 7.19
C ILE A 113 -0.46 3.90 6.10
N LYS A 114 -1.17 2.84 5.70
CA LYS A 114 -0.73 1.95 4.61
C LYS A 114 -0.46 2.72 3.33
N LYS A 115 -1.38 3.61 2.94
CA LYS A 115 -1.19 4.52 1.81
C LYS A 115 0.04 5.41 1.98
N GLY A 116 0.23 5.99 3.16
CA GLY A 116 1.39 6.83 3.45
C GLY A 116 2.73 6.09 3.35
N LEU A 117 2.77 4.81 3.77
CA LEU A 117 3.95 3.95 3.63
C LEU A 117 4.25 3.65 2.16
N GLU A 118 3.21 3.33 1.37
CA GLU A 118 3.32 3.07 -0.06
C GLU A 118 3.80 4.32 -0.82
N GLU A 119 3.21 5.49 -0.58
CA GLU A 119 3.66 6.75 -1.19
C GLU A 119 5.09 7.12 -0.79
N ALA A 120 5.45 6.95 0.50
CA ALA A 120 6.81 7.25 0.95
C ALA A 120 7.83 6.33 0.30
N TYR A 121 7.48 5.05 0.08
CA TYR A 121 8.33 4.10 -0.64
C TYR A 121 8.51 4.49 -2.11
N ASP A 122 7.41 4.75 -2.82
CA ASP A 122 7.42 5.07 -4.25
C ASP A 122 8.18 6.39 -4.54
N GLU A 123 8.03 7.38 -3.66
CA GLU A 123 8.64 8.71 -3.80
C GLU A 123 10.03 8.81 -3.16
N LYS A 124 10.45 7.80 -2.38
CA LYS A 124 11.64 7.82 -1.52
C LYS A 124 11.66 9.03 -0.58
N ASP A 125 10.50 9.32 0.02
CA ASP A 125 10.29 10.46 0.92
C ASP A 125 10.56 10.05 2.38
N GLU A 126 11.77 10.35 2.86
CA GLU A 126 12.19 10.05 4.24
C GLU A 126 11.35 10.78 5.29
N ASP A 127 10.97 12.03 5.04
CA ASP A 127 10.17 12.82 5.99
C ASP A 127 8.75 12.25 6.10
N LYS A 128 8.11 11.94 4.97
CA LYS A 128 6.80 11.28 4.96
C LYS A 128 6.88 9.94 5.68
N LEU A 129 7.89 9.12 5.38
CA LEU A 129 8.09 7.85 6.07
C LEU A 129 8.22 8.07 7.59
N TYR A 130 8.98 9.08 8.02
CA TYR A 130 9.15 9.39 9.43
C TYR A 130 7.83 9.65 10.15
N TYR A 131 6.97 10.50 9.59
CA TYR A 131 5.69 10.84 10.22
C TYR A 131 4.69 9.70 10.16
N VAL A 132 4.67 8.93 9.07
CA VAL A 132 3.79 7.77 8.94
C VAL A 132 4.18 6.65 9.91
N CYS A 133 5.47 6.34 10.04
CA CYS A 133 5.95 5.39 11.05
C CYS A 133 5.64 5.87 12.47
N SER A 134 5.77 7.17 12.75
CA SER A 134 5.42 7.73 14.06
C SER A 134 3.93 7.57 14.38
N ALA A 135 3.06 7.55 13.36
CA ALA A 135 1.63 7.38 13.52
C ALA A 135 1.20 5.98 13.94
N ILE A 136 1.95 4.96 13.51
CA ILE A 136 1.75 3.58 13.97
C ILE A 136 1.81 3.53 15.50
N TRP A 137 2.86 4.13 16.08
CA TRP A 137 3.09 4.16 17.53
C TRP A 137 2.13 5.07 18.29
N GLU A 138 1.88 6.29 17.80
CA GLU A 138 1.02 7.25 18.50
C GLU A 138 -0.45 6.79 18.54
N PHE A 139 -0.90 6.07 17.51
CA PHE A 139 -2.23 5.48 17.48
C PHE A 139 -2.29 4.06 18.05
N ASN A 140 -1.15 3.48 18.46
CA ASN A 140 -1.04 2.11 18.95
C ASN A 140 -1.68 1.08 18.00
N LEU A 141 -1.37 1.21 16.70
CA LEU A 141 -1.92 0.35 15.65
C LEU A 141 -0.88 -0.69 15.26
N HIS A 142 -1.02 -1.92 15.75
CA HIS A 142 -0.14 -3.04 15.39
C HIS A 142 -0.94 -4.04 14.55
N THR A 143 -0.71 -4.02 13.23
CA THR A 143 -1.45 -4.85 12.28
C THR A 143 -0.53 -5.45 11.22
N GLU A 144 -0.99 -6.57 10.67
CA GLU A 144 -0.37 -7.35 9.60
C GLU A 144 -0.50 -6.70 8.21
N GLU A 145 -1.37 -5.70 8.07
CA GLU A 145 -1.77 -5.06 6.80
C GLU A 145 -0.64 -4.41 6.00
N TRP A 146 0.41 -3.96 6.68
CA TRP A 146 1.55 -3.29 6.06
C TRP A 146 2.86 -4.07 6.21
N ILE A 147 2.81 -5.35 6.59
CA ILE A 147 4.06 -6.11 6.75
C ILE A 147 4.85 -6.18 5.44
N ASP A 148 4.17 -6.34 4.31
CA ASP A 148 4.82 -6.47 3.00
C ASP A 148 5.57 -5.19 2.61
N ILE A 149 4.99 -4.02 2.87
CA ILE A 149 5.66 -2.73 2.60
C ILE A 149 6.80 -2.47 3.60
N LEU A 150 6.64 -2.86 4.87
CA LEU A 150 7.74 -2.76 5.85
C LEU A 150 8.91 -3.69 5.49
N CYS A 151 8.64 -4.89 4.96
CA CYS A 151 9.68 -5.79 4.47
C CYS A 151 10.43 -5.24 3.24
N LYS A 152 9.76 -4.42 2.42
CA LYS A 152 10.42 -3.71 1.30
C LYS A 152 11.28 -2.57 1.82
N LEU A 153 10.68 -1.70 2.65
CA LEU A 153 11.36 -0.56 3.27
C LEU A 153 12.60 -1.00 4.07
N SER A 154 12.57 -2.13 4.78
CA SER A 154 13.73 -2.62 5.53
C SER A 154 14.97 -2.91 4.69
N LYS A 155 14.84 -2.99 3.35
CA LYS A 155 15.96 -3.24 2.41
C LYS A 155 16.51 -1.95 1.81
N GLU A 156 15.86 -0.81 2.03
CA GLU A 156 16.14 0.44 1.36
C GLU A 156 17.11 1.33 2.16
N ASN A 157 18.12 1.88 1.50
CA ASN A 157 19.15 2.69 2.16
C ASN A 157 18.85 4.18 2.27
N TRP A 158 17.75 4.67 1.68
CA TRP A 158 17.43 6.10 1.59
C TRP A 158 16.79 6.69 2.85
N HIS A 159 16.57 5.89 3.90
CA HIS A 159 15.95 6.35 5.14
C HIS A 159 16.63 5.80 6.39
N ASN A 160 16.23 6.36 7.54
CA ASN A 160 16.80 5.99 8.83
C ASN A 160 15.98 5.02 9.71
N LYS A 161 14.96 4.34 9.17
CA LYS A 161 13.95 3.59 9.93
C LYS A 161 14.23 2.11 10.25
N HIS A 162 15.40 1.60 9.88
CA HIS A 162 15.78 0.19 10.08
C HIS A 162 15.56 -0.36 11.50
N GLU A 163 15.96 0.38 12.53
CA GLU A 163 15.75 -0.05 13.92
C GLU A 163 14.28 0.01 14.36
N ASP A 164 13.51 0.99 13.86
CA ASP A 164 12.08 1.09 14.11
C ASP A 164 11.36 -0.12 13.50
N PHE A 165 11.79 -0.57 12.31
CA PHE A 165 11.26 -1.78 11.68
C PHE A 165 11.64 -3.06 12.42
N ALA A 166 12.89 -3.18 12.89
CA ALA A 166 13.30 -4.32 13.72
C ALA A 166 12.44 -4.43 14.99
N SER A 167 12.18 -3.29 15.67
CA SER A 167 11.28 -3.24 16.82
C SER A 167 9.83 -3.61 16.46
N TYR A 168 9.32 -3.11 15.33
CA TYR A 168 7.98 -3.47 14.86
C TYR A 168 7.85 -4.97 14.57
N PHE A 169 8.84 -5.56 13.89
CA PHE A 169 8.85 -7.00 13.60
C PHE A 169 8.92 -7.85 14.88
N GLN A 170 9.70 -7.41 15.88
CA GLN A 170 9.76 -8.05 17.19
C GLN A 170 8.42 -8.02 17.92
N GLU A 171 7.69 -6.89 17.86
CA GLU A 171 6.39 -6.76 18.51
C GLU A 171 5.33 -7.65 17.86
N MET A 172 5.32 -7.70 16.53
CA MET A 172 4.33 -8.47 15.77
C MET A 172 4.58 -9.99 15.80
N ARG A 173 5.84 -10.42 15.98
CA ARG A 173 6.24 -11.84 16.09
C ARG A 173 5.74 -12.76 14.96
N LEU A 174 5.63 -12.23 13.75
CA LEU A 174 5.06 -12.97 12.62
C LEU A 174 6.11 -13.86 11.97
N PRO A 175 5.92 -15.19 11.85
CA PRO A 175 6.90 -16.07 11.21
C PRO A 175 7.25 -15.67 9.76
N ARG A 176 6.32 -15.04 9.04
CA ARG A 176 6.56 -14.56 7.66
C ARG A 176 7.57 -13.41 7.55
N THR A 177 7.96 -12.77 8.65
CA THR A 177 9.00 -11.72 8.65
C THR A 177 10.40 -12.26 8.93
N ILE A 178 10.58 -13.55 9.22
CA ILE A 178 11.90 -14.11 9.58
C ILE A 178 12.97 -13.82 8.52
N ASP A 179 12.64 -14.02 7.24
CA ASP A 179 13.61 -13.78 6.17
C ASP A 179 13.92 -12.29 6.00
N CYS A 180 12.93 -11.40 6.14
CA CYS A 180 13.18 -9.96 6.04
C CYS A 180 14.01 -9.43 7.23
N ILE A 181 13.79 -9.97 8.44
CA ILE A 181 14.59 -9.65 9.63
C ILE A 181 16.02 -10.12 9.45
N TYR A 182 16.22 -11.33 8.91
CA TYR A 182 17.56 -11.85 8.65
C TYR A 182 18.30 -11.01 7.60
N GLU A 183 17.64 -10.68 6.49
CA GLU A 183 18.21 -9.79 5.48
C GLU A 183 18.59 -8.42 6.07
N LEU A 184 17.73 -7.85 6.91
CA LEU A 184 17.99 -6.61 7.64
C LEU A 184 19.20 -6.74 8.57
N ALA A 185 19.34 -7.85 9.30
CA ALA A 185 20.48 -8.13 10.16
C ALA A 185 21.81 -8.24 9.40
N THR A 186 21.77 -8.70 8.15
CA THR A 186 22.95 -8.86 7.28
C THR A 186 23.21 -7.67 6.36
N SER A 187 22.43 -6.60 6.49
CA SER A 187 22.56 -5.41 5.66
C SER A 187 23.85 -4.63 5.94
N ASN A 188 24.41 -4.01 4.91
CA ASN A 188 25.62 -3.19 5.01
C ASN A 188 25.31 -1.70 4.74
N PHE A 189 24.33 -1.15 5.47
CA PHE A 189 24.01 0.27 5.35
C PHE A 189 25.16 1.12 5.90
N GLU A 190 25.54 2.16 5.16
CA GLU A 190 26.71 2.99 5.46
C GLU A 190 26.72 3.54 6.89
N LYS A 191 25.55 3.94 7.40
CA LYS A 191 25.42 4.51 8.74
C LYS A 191 25.73 3.54 9.90
N TYR A 192 25.67 2.23 9.66
CA TYR A 192 25.96 1.21 10.70
C TYR A 192 27.40 0.68 10.63
N ARG A 193 28.21 1.11 9.66
CA ARG A 193 29.59 0.61 9.51
C ARG A 193 30.52 0.98 10.68
N TRP A 194 30.14 2.00 11.44
CA TRP A 194 30.89 2.50 12.60
C TRP A 194 30.17 2.19 13.92
N ASP A 195 29.17 1.31 13.89
CA ASP A 195 28.43 0.88 15.08
C ASP A 195 29.08 -0.39 15.64
N ASP A 196 30.07 -0.22 16.52
CA ASP A 196 30.77 -1.32 17.18
C ASP A 196 29.83 -2.23 18.00
N ASN A 197 28.66 -1.72 18.42
CA ASN A 197 27.67 -2.48 19.16
C ASN A 197 26.74 -3.28 18.26
N PHE A 198 26.74 -3.03 16.94
CA PHE A 198 25.82 -3.62 15.99
C PHE A 198 24.36 -3.57 16.47
N SER A 199 23.90 -2.39 16.90
CA SER A 199 22.58 -2.16 17.53
C SER A 199 21.43 -2.68 16.65
N LEU A 200 21.49 -2.44 15.34
CA LEU A 200 20.50 -2.97 14.40
C LEU A 200 20.48 -4.50 14.41
N VAL A 201 21.66 -5.13 14.31
CA VAL A 201 21.80 -6.60 14.30
C VAL A 201 21.29 -7.18 15.62
N ARG A 202 21.64 -6.56 16.75
CA ARG A 202 21.12 -6.95 18.07
C ARG A 202 19.60 -6.95 18.10
N LYS A 203 18.95 -5.86 17.63
CA LYS A 203 17.49 -5.79 17.56
C LYS A 203 16.90 -6.88 16.67
N CYS A 204 17.53 -7.16 15.52
CA CYS A 204 17.10 -8.26 14.66
C CYS A 204 17.25 -9.63 15.32
N CYS A 205 18.34 -9.88 16.05
CA CYS A 205 18.50 -11.11 16.84
C CYS A 205 17.37 -11.25 17.86
N PHE A 206 17.06 -10.19 18.62
CA PHE A 206 15.94 -10.20 19.58
C PHE A 206 14.60 -10.47 18.90
N ALA A 207 14.34 -9.87 17.74
CA ALA A 207 13.14 -10.13 16.94
C ALA A 207 13.03 -11.61 16.53
N LEU A 208 14.12 -12.20 16.02
CA LEU A 208 14.17 -13.64 15.69
C LEU A 208 13.95 -14.52 16.93
N GLY A 209 14.59 -14.18 18.05
CA GLY A 209 14.42 -14.88 19.32
C GLY A 209 12.97 -14.83 19.83
N ASP A 210 12.30 -13.70 19.71
CA ASP A 210 10.90 -13.53 20.16
C ASP A 210 9.87 -14.18 19.23
N ILE A 211 10.19 -14.33 17.94
CA ILE A 211 9.39 -15.17 17.01
C ILE A 211 9.46 -16.65 17.42
N ASN A 212 10.63 -17.08 17.91
CA ASN A 212 10.83 -18.36 18.60
C ASN A 212 10.45 -19.63 17.80
N THR A 213 10.60 -19.62 16.48
CA THR A 213 10.35 -20.79 15.61
C THR A 213 11.66 -21.49 15.19
N PRO A 214 11.60 -22.75 14.72
CA PRO A 214 12.78 -23.43 14.17
C PRO A 214 13.47 -22.66 13.03
N LYS A 215 12.69 -21.99 12.17
CA LYS A 215 13.23 -21.16 11.10
C LYS A 215 13.96 -19.92 11.65
N ALA A 216 13.45 -19.30 12.71
CA ALA A 216 14.13 -18.18 13.36
C ALA A 216 15.46 -18.63 14.02
N LYS A 217 15.47 -19.84 14.59
CA LYS A 217 16.68 -20.48 15.11
C LYS A 217 17.73 -20.65 14.02
N GLU A 218 17.35 -21.19 12.87
CA GLU A 218 18.25 -21.36 11.71
C GLU A 218 18.91 -20.02 11.32
N LYS A 219 18.13 -18.93 11.27
CA LYS A 219 18.68 -17.59 10.97
C LYS A 219 19.67 -17.09 12.02
N LEU A 220 19.41 -17.35 13.31
CA LEU A 220 20.37 -17.04 14.38
C LEU A 220 21.65 -17.89 14.26
N GLU A 221 21.53 -19.18 13.92
CA GLU A 221 22.68 -20.06 13.69
C GLU A 221 23.53 -19.63 12.47
N LEU A 222 22.92 -19.06 11.44
CA LEU A 222 23.64 -18.43 10.33
C LEU A 222 24.42 -17.18 10.80
N LEU A 223 23.85 -16.36 11.68
CA LEU A 223 24.53 -15.18 12.25
C LEU A 223 25.73 -15.58 13.13
N LEU A 224 25.74 -16.78 13.72
CA LEU A 224 26.92 -17.30 14.43
C LEU A 224 28.13 -17.54 13.53
N GLN A 225 27.95 -17.59 12.21
CA GLN A 225 29.05 -17.75 11.25
C GLN A 225 29.70 -16.41 10.86
N SER A 226 29.25 -15.29 11.44
CA SER A 226 29.84 -13.97 11.18
C SER A 226 31.30 -13.90 11.62
N GLU A 227 32.12 -13.16 10.88
CA GLU A 227 33.49 -12.82 11.28
C GLU A 227 33.50 -11.88 12.50
N GLU A 228 32.45 -11.08 12.67
CA GLU A 228 32.29 -10.12 13.76
C GLU A 228 31.86 -10.80 15.07
N GLU A 229 32.69 -10.69 16.10
CA GLU A 229 32.45 -11.30 17.42
C GLU A 229 31.16 -10.80 18.06
N THR A 230 30.92 -9.49 18.05
CA THR A 230 29.72 -8.86 18.61
C THR A 230 28.43 -9.41 17.97
N ILE A 231 28.44 -9.69 16.66
CA ILE A 231 27.28 -10.31 15.99
C ILE A 231 27.03 -11.73 16.52
N ARG A 232 28.10 -12.52 16.66
CA ARG A 232 27.99 -13.89 17.21
C ARG A 232 27.49 -13.87 18.66
N GLU A 233 27.91 -12.92 19.47
CA GLU A 233 27.45 -12.74 20.85
C GLU A 233 25.94 -12.46 20.91
N HIS A 234 25.45 -11.50 20.11
CA HIS A 234 24.02 -11.19 20.06
C HIS A 234 23.18 -12.39 19.62
N ALA A 235 23.62 -13.15 18.61
CA ALA A 235 22.92 -14.35 18.15
C ALA A 235 22.92 -15.45 19.23
N MET A 236 24.08 -15.67 19.88
CA MET A 236 24.24 -16.66 20.95
C MET A 236 23.39 -16.32 22.19
N GLU A 237 23.25 -15.04 22.54
CA GLU A 237 22.36 -14.58 23.61
C GLU A 237 20.93 -15.10 23.40
N GLN A 238 20.42 -14.95 22.17
CA GLN A 238 19.05 -15.36 21.84
C GLN A 238 18.90 -16.88 21.77
N LEU A 239 19.91 -17.58 21.24
CA LEU A 239 19.94 -19.05 21.22
C LEU A 239 19.92 -19.67 22.62
N LYS A 240 20.48 -18.97 23.63
CA LYS A 240 20.42 -19.39 25.04
C LYS A 240 19.13 -18.96 25.74
N ARG A 241 18.57 -17.80 25.36
CA ARG A 241 17.36 -17.23 25.96
C ARG A 241 16.09 -17.99 25.57
N CYS A 242 16.06 -18.54 24.35
CA CYS A 242 14.86 -19.10 23.73
C CYS A 242 15.00 -20.61 23.46
N ASP A 243 13.87 -21.33 23.47
CA ASP A 243 13.82 -22.78 23.27
C ASP A 243 13.46 -23.19 21.82
N PHE A 244 12.99 -22.24 21.01
CA PHE A 244 12.60 -22.38 19.60
C PHE A 244 11.52 -23.44 19.37
N THR A 245 10.53 -23.46 20.26
CA THR A 245 9.47 -24.48 20.29
C THR A 245 8.12 -24.01 19.76
N ASN A 246 7.98 -22.79 19.23
CA ASN A 246 6.70 -22.37 18.65
C ASN A 246 6.33 -23.32 17.51
N LYS A 247 5.39 -24.22 17.83
CA LYS A 247 4.63 -25.04 16.90
C LYS A 247 3.92 -24.06 16.00
N ASP A 248 4.26 -24.05 14.72
CA ASP A 248 3.56 -23.25 13.72
C ASP A 248 2.04 -23.46 13.87
N VAL A 249 1.32 -22.37 14.19
CA VAL A 249 -0.12 -22.15 13.94
C VAL A 249 -1.10 -22.99 14.79
N GLU A 250 -1.79 -22.32 15.73
CA GLU A 250 -3.27 -22.42 15.79
C GLU A 250 -3.84 -21.30 14.91
#